data_AF-A0A4P7ZU14-F1
#
_entry.id   AF-A0A4P7ZU14-F1
#
_cell.length_a   1.000
_cell.length_b   1.000
_cell.length_c   1.000
_cell.angle_alpha   90.00
_cell.angle_beta   90.00
_cell.angle_gamma   90.00
#
_symmetry.space_group_name_H-M   'P 1'
#
loop_
_entity.id
_entity.type
_entity.pdbx_description
1 polymer ?
#
loop_
_entity_poly.entity_id
_entity_poly.type
_entity_poly.pdbx_seq_one_letter_code
_entity_poly.pdbx_strand_id
1 'polypeptide(L)' 'MTFSIPGFDQWTFQIVMFGSLLVLEALSGDQKLSTVLEPMDSTRARAHELINRPCCSLAAAHA' A
#
# COMPACT_ATOMS: atom_id res chain seq x y z
N MET A 1 -2.87 13.15 -5.18
CA MET A 1 -3.69 12.47 -6.20
C MET A 1 -4.37 11.30 -5.51
N THR A 2 -5.67 11.14 -5.71
CA THR A 2 -6.48 10.12 -5.02
C THR A 2 -6.75 8.90 -5.92
N PHE A 3 -7.00 7.75 -5.31
CA PHE A 3 -7.35 6.50 -5.98
C PHE A 3 -8.27 5.65 -5.08
N SER A 4 -8.95 4.66 -5.67
CA SER A 4 -9.71 3.63 -4.95
C SER A 4 -8.98 2.29 -4.97
N ILE A 5 -9.24 1.44 -3.98
CA ILE A 5 -8.76 0.06 -3.92
C ILE A 5 -10.04 -0.80 -3.82
N PRO A 6 -10.48 -1.52 -4.87
CA PRO A 6 -11.91 -1.78 -5.15
C PRO A 6 -12.83 -2.08 -3.96
N GLY A 7 -12.77 -3.26 -3.33
CA GLY A 7 -13.67 -3.67 -2.24
C GLY A 7 -13.60 -2.86 -0.94
N PHE A 8 -12.79 -1.79 -0.90
CA PHE A 8 -12.91 -0.72 0.08
C PHE A 8 -13.63 0.51 -0.51
N ASP A 9 -14.76 0.32 -1.21
CA ASP A 9 -15.47 1.37 -1.96
C ASP A 9 -15.87 2.60 -1.13
N GLN A 10 -16.01 2.46 0.20
CA GLN A 10 -16.28 3.56 1.12
C GLN A 10 -15.08 4.50 1.33
N TRP A 11 -13.87 4.07 0.93
CA TRP A 11 -12.62 4.77 1.21
C TRP A 11 -11.96 5.29 -0.08
N THR A 12 -11.61 6.57 -0.06
CA THR A 12 -10.71 7.18 -1.04
C THR A 12 -9.30 7.23 -0.47
N PHE A 13 -8.31 6.73 -1.22
CA PHE A 13 -6.93 6.64 -0.78
C PHE A 13 -6.06 7.72 -1.44
N GLN A 14 -5.00 8.14 -0.76
CA GLN A 14 -3.93 8.93 -1.37
C GLN A 14 -2.58 8.60 -0.76
N ILE A 15 -1.53 8.75 -1.56
CA ILE A 15 -0.14 8.72 -1.07
C ILE A 15 0.31 10.17 -0.91
N VAL A 16 0.77 10.53 0.29
CA VAL A 16 1.33 11.84 0.62
C VAL A 16 2.77 11.67 1.11
N MET A 17 3.60 12.69 0.89
CA MET A 17 4.96 12.75 1.42
C MET A 17 4.99 13.74 2.58
N PHE A 18 5.39 13.29 3.76
CA PHE A 18 5.50 14.12 4.96
C PHE A 18 6.96 14.15 5.42
N GLY A 19 7.68 15.19 5.01
CA GLY A 19 9.14 15.22 5.14
C GLY A 19 9.78 14.10 4.30
N SER A 20 10.50 13.18 4.96
CA SER A 20 11.08 11.99 4.35
C SER A 20 10.16 10.75 4.39
N LEU A 21 8.99 10.83 5.04
CA LEU A 21 8.07 9.71 5.16
C LEU A 21 7.11 9.65 3.97
N LEU A 22 6.93 8.45 3.41
CA LEU A 22 5.82 8.16 2.52
C LEU A 22 4.64 7.67 3.37
N VAL A 23 3.45 8.25 3.20
CA VAL A 23 2.27 7.93 4.02
C VAL A 23 1.11 7.59 3.10
N LEU A 24 0.46 6.45 3.36
CA LEU A 24 -0.83 6.11 2.79
C LEU A 24 -1.91 6.67 3.70
N GLU A 25 -2.78 7.51 3.15
CA GLU A 25 -3.98 8.00 3.82
C GLU A 25 -5.22 7.37 3.19
N ALA A 26 -6.22 7.08 4.02
CA ALA A 26 -7.55 6.66 3.61
C ALA A 26 -8.59 7.64 4.20
N LEU A 27 -9.50 8.12 3.37
CA LEU A 27 -10.54 9.09 3.73
C LEU A 27 -11.94 8.51 3.44
N SER A 28 -12.86 8.65 4.39
CA SER A 28 -14.26 8.23 4.26
C SER A 28 -15.16 9.19 5.05
N GLY A 29 -15.82 10.12 4.35
CA GLY A 29 -16.54 11.23 4.99
C GLY A 29 -15.60 12.06 5.86
N ASP A 30 -15.95 12.24 7.14
CA ASP A 30 -15.11 12.94 8.13
C ASP A 30 -14.00 12.05 8.74
N GLN A 31 -13.94 10.76 8.39
CA GLN A 31 -12.91 9.84 8.91
C GLN A 31 -11.65 9.90 8.05
N LYS A 32 -10.50 9.96 8.73
CA LYS A 32 -9.18 9.88 8.12
C LYS A 32 -8.30 8.89 8.87
N LEU A 33 -7.77 7.90 8.17
CA LEU A 33 -6.76 6.97 8.65
C LEU A 33 -5.45 7.23 7.91
N SER A 34 -4.32 7.00 8.56
CA SER A 34 -2.99 7.14 7.96
C SER A 34 -2.04 6.06 8.47
N THR A 35 -1.17 5.56 7.58
CA THR A 35 -0.08 4.66 7.94
C THR A 35 1.18 5.03 7.17
N VAL A 36 2.34 4.90 7.81
CA VAL A 36 3.64 5.09 7.14
C VAL A 36 3.89 3.90 6.23
N LEU A 37 4.13 4.19 4.96
CA LEU A 37 4.70 3.23 4.02
C LEU A 37 6.21 3.25 4.25
N GLU A 38 6.68 2.41 5.18
CA GLU A 38 8.10 2.10 5.30
C GLU A 38 8.65 1.72 3.91
N PRO A 39 9.80 2.28 3.49
CA PRO A 39 10.46 1.83 2.27
C PRO A 39 10.62 0.32 2.33
N MET A 40 10.12 -0.42 1.33
CA MET A 40 10.27 -1.87 1.30
C MET A 40 11.77 -2.21 1.32
N ASP A 41 12.27 -2.63 2.49
CA ASP A 41 13.69 -2.79 2.73
C ASP A 41 14.32 -3.75 1.72
N SER A 42 14.98 -3.14 0.74
CA SER A 42 15.53 -3.78 -0.45
C SER A 42 14.50 -4.60 -1.27
N THR A 43 13.80 -3.93 -2.19
CA THR A 43 13.14 -4.55 -3.36
C THR A 43 14.04 -5.60 -4.03
N ARG A 44 15.36 -5.39 -4.04
CA ARG A 44 16.35 -6.34 -4.55
C ARG A 44 16.47 -7.59 -3.68
N ALA A 45 16.53 -7.48 -2.35
CA ALA A 45 16.56 -8.63 -1.46
C ALA A 45 15.26 -9.43 -1.55
N ARG A 46 14.11 -8.76 -1.53
CA ARG A 46 12.79 -9.38 -1.75
C ARG A 46 12.67 -10.04 -3.12
N ALA A 47 13.23 -9.46 -4.19
CA ALA A 47 13.26 -10.09 -5.51
C ALA A 47 14.15 -11.36 -5.53
N HIS A 48 15.34 -11.32 -4.93
CA HIS A 48 16.19 -12.52 -4.79
C HIS A 48 15.52 -13.59 -3.91
N GLU A 49 14.80 -13.20 -2.86
CA GLU A 49 14.04 -14.11 -2.02
C GLU A 49 12.87 -14.75 -2.79
N LEU A 50 12.13 -13.98 -3.60
CA LEU A 50 11.07 -14.49 -4.49
C LEU A 50 11.60 -15.43 -5.59
N ILE A 51 12.82 -15.20 -6.10
CA ILE A 51 13.47 -16.12 -7.06
C ILE A 51 13.86 -17.44 -6.36
N ASN A 52 14.44 -17.36 -5.16
CA ASN A 52 14.89 -18.55 -4.41
C ASN A 52 13.74 -19.31 -3.73
N ARG A 53 12.64 -18.61 -3.42
CA ARG A 53 11.43 -19.12 -2.78
C ARG A 53 10.23 -18.46 -3.45
N PRO A 54 9.78 -18.98 -4.61
CA PRO A 54 8.59 -18.47 -5.28
C PRO A 54 7.37 -18.71 -4.40
N CYS A 55 6.97 -17.70 -3.64
CA CYS A 55 5.68 -17.70 -2.96
C CYS A 55 4.63 -17.17 -3.92
N CYS A 56 3.65 -18.01 -4.24
CA CYS A 56 2.39 -17.57 -4.83
C CYS A 56 1.62 -16.78 -3.76
N SER A 57 2.01 -15.53 -3.52
CA SER A 57 1.13 -14.59 -2.85
C SER A 57 -0.11 -14.45 -3.72
N LEU A 58 -1.28 -14.73 -3.17
CA LEU A 58 -2.52 -14.31 -3.79
C LEU A 58 -2.47 -12.78 -3.79
N ALA A 59 -2.14 -12.18 -4.94
CA ALA A 59 -2.46 -10.77 -5.15
C ALA A 59 -3.98 -10.68 -5.01
N ALA A 60 -4.43 -10.13 -3.89
CA ALA A 60 -5.84 -10.17 -3.51
C ALA A 60 -6.65 -9.41 -4.56
N ALA A 61 -7.19 -10.14 -5.53
CA ALA A 61 -8.22 -9.66 -6.42
C ALA A 61 -9.44 -9.41 -5.54
N HIS A 62 -9.67 -8.15 -5.22
CA HIS A 62 -10.87 -7.71 -4.53
C HIS A 62 -12.12 -8.26 -5.22
N ALA A 63 -12.96 -8.90 -4.42
CA ALA A 63 -14.36 -9.18 -4.64
C ALA A 63 -15.07 -9.03 -3.28
#